data_AF-A0A2I1M6N7-F1
#
_entry.id   AF-A0A2I1M6N7-F1
#
_cell.length_a   1.000
_cell.length_b   1.000
_cell.length_c   1.000
_cell.angle_alpha   90.00
_cell.angle_beta   90.00
_cell.angle_gamma   90.00
#
_symmetry.space_group_name_H-M   'P 1'
#
loop_
_entity.id
_entity.type
_entity.pdbx_description
1 polymer ?
#
loop_
_entity_poly.entity_id
_entity_poly.type
_entity_poly.pdbx_seq_one_letter_code
_entity_poly.pdbx_strand_id
1 'polypeptide(L)'
;MKKGFISIYTLIIFLILSLTITFIYTQNENTNEYINDLYNKKQAQYLAESILNIYIDSNYEKIKNEILKDNEYYKNEDRKSYWVSEDGKVSYNGNTYYLKIAYVKRNDDPKLSDVYRIETSKINVGDSVASAQAIFKVIDSKEQLDKKDIKLMAKYTY
;
A
#
# COMPACT_ATOMS: atom_id res chain seq x y z
N MET A 1 -11.34 20.41 66.13
CA MET A 1 -11.66 20.81 64.73
C MET A 1 -10.47 20.77 63.78
N LYS A 2 -9.26 21.24 64.12
CA LYS A 2 -8.10 21.29 63.18
C LYS A 2 -7.72 19.94 62.51
N LYS A 3 -7.83 18.81 63.22
CA LYS A 3 -7.48 17.47 62.69
C LYS A 3 -8.45 16.97 61.60
N GLY A 4 -9.74 17.30 61.68
CA GLY A 4 -10.72 16.93 60.65
C GLY A 4 -10.54 17.72 59.35
N PHE A 5 -10.20 19.01 59.45
CA PHE A 5 -9.86 19.84 58.30
C PHE A 5 -8.61 19.31 57.57
N ILE A 6 -7.56 18.92 58.30
CA ILE A 6 -6.35 18.32 57.72
C ILE A 6 -6.69 17.03 56.97
N SER A 7 -7.54 16.17 57.54
CA SER A 7 -7.98 14.93 56.88
C SER A 7 -8.73 15.17 55.57
N ILE A 8 -9.57 16.21 55.50
CA ILE A 8 -10.33 16.56 54.29
C ILE A 8 -9.39 17.08 53.18
N TYR A 9 -8.46 17.97 53.52
CA TYR A 9 -7.47 18.45 52.55
C TYR A 9 -6.59 17.30 52.04
N THR A 10 -6.18 16.39 52.91
CA THR A 10 -5.40 15.19 52.51
C THR A 10 -6.19 14.30 51.56
N LEU A 11 -7.49 14.08 51.81
CA LEU A 11 -8.37 13.32 50.91
C LEU A 11 -8.51 13.98 49.54
N ILE A 12 -8.69 15.30 49.50
CA ILE A 12 -8.78 16.06 48.25
C ILE A 12 -7.46 15.98 47.48
N ILE A 13 -6.32 16.10 48.17
CA ILE A 13 -4.99 15.97 47.55
C ILE A 13 -4.81 14.55 46.97
N PHE A 14 -5.18 13.50 47.72
CA PHE A 14 -5.11 12.14 47.21
C PHE A 14 -6.04 11.89 46.02
N LEU A 15 -7.24 12.47 46.03
CA LEU A 15 -8.16 12.38 44.90
C LEU A 15 -7.56 13.02 43.65
N ILE A 16 -7.00 14.24 43.77
CA ILE A 16 -6.36 14.94 42.65
C ILE A 16 -5.16 14.14 42.13
N LEU A 17 -4.33 13.59 43.03
CA LEU A 17 -3.20 12.74 42.67
C LEU A 17 -3.67 11.48 41.92
N SER A 18 -4.70 10.79 42.42
CA SER A 18 -5.25 9.61 41.76
C SER A 18 -5.75 9.93 40.36
N LEU A 19 -6.52 11.01 40.19
CA LEU A 19 -7.05 11.43 38.89
C LEU A 19 -5.91 11.79 37.93
N THR A 20 -4.86 12.45 38.42
CA THR A 20 -3.70 12.84 37.61
C THR A 20 -2.91 11.62 37.16
N ILE A 21 -2.68 10.65 38.03
CA ILE A 21 -1.98 9.40 37.70
C ILE A 21 -2.78 8.61 36.67
N THR A 22 -4.09 8.44 36.86
CA THR A 22 -4.96 7.74 35.91
C THR A 22 -4.95 8.43 34.55
N PHE A 23 -5.06 9.77 34.51
CA PHE A 23 -4.99 10.51 33.26
C PHE A 23 -3.67 10.30 32.52
N ILE A 24 -2.53 10.42 33.22
CA ILE A 24 -1.20 10.20 32.61
C ILE A 24 -1.06 8.77 32.09
N TYR A 25 -1.54 7.78 32.86
CA TYR A 25 -1.49 6.37 32.48
C TYR A 25 -2.28 6.12 31.19
N THR A 26 -3.55 6.55 31.14
CA THR A 26 -4.40 6.38 29.95
C THR A 26 -3.84 7.12 28.74
N GLN A 27 -3.29 8.32 28.91
CA GLN A 27 -2.67 9.04 27.78
C GLN A 27 -1.42 8.33 27.26
N ASN A 28 -0.60 7.73 28.13
CA ASN A 28 0.56 6.96 27.72
C ASN A 28 0.17 5.69 26.95
N GLU A 29 -0.83 4.94 27.42
CA GLU A 29 -1.32 3.76 26.70
C GLU A 29 -1.84 4.13 25.31
N ASN A 30 -2.75 5.12 25.23
CA ASN A 30 -3.30 5.57 23.95
C ASN A 30 -2.21 6.07 23.00
N THR A 31 -1.21 6.77 23.52
CA THR A 31 -0.08 7.27 22.72
C THR A 31 0.76 6.11 22.19
N ASN A 32 1.04 5.10 23.02
CA ASN A 32 1.80 3.93 22.61
C ASN A 32 1.06 3.10 21.55
N GLU A 33 -0.25 2.88 21.71
CA GLU A 33 -1.08 2.23 20.70
C GLU A 33 -1.03 2.98 19.37
N TYR A 34 -1.23 4.30 19.40
CA TYR A 34 -1.15 5.13 18.20
C TYR A 34 0.24 5.08 17.52
N ILE A 35 1.32 5.10 18.30
CA ILE A 35 2.68 4.98 17.76
C ILE A 35 2.88 3.63 17.09
N ASN A 36 2.42 2.55 17.71
CA ASN A 36 2.52 1.20 17.16
C ASN A 36 1.71 1.06 15.87
N ASP A 37 0.49 1.59 15.83
CA ASP A 37 -0.34 1.60 14.62
C ASP A 37 0.31 2.37 13.48
N LEU A 38 0.86 3.56 13.77
CA LEU A 38 1.56 4.36 12.77
C LEU A 38 2.81 3.64 12.26
N TYR A 39 3.54 2.98 13.14
CA TYR A 39 4.72 2.19 12.79
C TYR A 39 4.36 0.99 11.91
N ASN A 40 3.36 0.22 12.31
CA ASN A 40 2.83 -0.92 11.56
C ASN A 40 2.34 -0.50 10.17
N LYS A 41 1.64 0.64 10.07
CA LYS A 41 1.20 1.20 8.79
C LYS A 41 2.38 1.52 7.88
N LYS A 42 3.42 2.18 8.39
CA LYS A 42 4.62 2.48 7.61
C LYS A 42 5.31 1.20 7.16
N GLN A 43 5.47 0.22 8.05
CA GLN A 43 6.06 -1.06 7.68
C GLN A 43 5.27 -1.78 6.58
N ALA A 44 3.94 -1.83 6.69
CA ALA A 44 3.10 -2.43 5.66
C ALA A 44 3.28 -1.73 4.30
N GLN A 45 3.31 -0.39 4.29
CA GLN A 45 3.53 0.39 3.07
C GLN A 45 4.92 0.14 2.46
N TYR A 46 5.98 0.20 3.25
CA TYR A 46 7.34 -0.09 2.77
C TYR A 46 7.49 -1.51 2.24
N LEU A 47 6.87 -2.48 2.93
CA LEU A 47 6.86 -3.86 2.48
C LEU A 47 6.13 -3.99 1.14
N ALA A 48 4.94 -3.40 1.00
CA ALA A 48 4.19 -3.42 -0.26
C ALA A 48 4.97 -2.82 -1.43
N GLU A 49 5.59 -1.66 -1.21
CA GLU A 49 6.43 -1.03 -2.23
C GLU A 49 7.64 -1.89 -2.61
N SER A 50 8.29 -2.50 -1.61
CA SER A 50 9.43 -3.39 -1.83
C SER A 50 9.04 -4.62 -2.63
N ILE A 51 7.92 -5.28 -2.29
CA ILE A 51 7.42 -6.45 -3.03
C ILE A 51 7.12 -6.09 -4.48
N LEU A 52 6.44 -4.96 -4.71
CA LEU A 52 6.13 -4.48 -6.06
C LEU A 52 7.41 -4.21 -6.87
N ASN A 53 8.39 -3.55 -6.26
CA ASN A 53 9.66 -3.24 -6.90
C ASN A 53 10.43 -4.51 -7.26
N ILE A 54 10.57 -5.45 -6.31
CA ILE A 54 11.24 -6.73 -6.55
C ILE A 54 10.55 -7.50 -7.69
N TYR A 55 9.21 -7.52 -7.71
CA TYR A 55 8.47 -8.19 -8.78
C TYR A 55 8.76 -7.58 -10.14
N ILE A 56 8.66 -6.26 -10.25
CA ILE A 56 8.88 -5.53 -11.51
C ILE A 56 10.31 -5.74 -12.00
N ASP A 57 11.30 -5.56 -11.12
CA ASP A 57 12.71 -5.65 -11.51
C ASP A 57 13.09 -7.08 -11.93
N SER A 58 12.60 -8.08 -11.20
CA SER A 58 12.93 -9.49 -11.48
C SER A 58 12.17 -10.06 -12.67
N ASN A 59 11.02 -9.48 -13.02
CA ASN A 59 10.12 -10.03 -14.05
C ASN A 59 9.83 -9.02 -15.18
N TYR A 60 10.63 -7.96 -15.32
CA TYR A 60 10.33 -6.86 -16.25
C TYR A 60 10.05 -7.34 -17.67
N GLU A 61 10.93 -8.17 -18.24
CA GLU A 61 10.77 -8.69 -19.59
C GLU A 61 9.52 -9.58 -19.75
N LYS A 62 9.20 -10.36 -18.72
CA LYS A 62 7.98 -11.18 -18.71
C LYS A 62 6.73 -10.31 -18.70
N ILE A 63 6.69 -9.32 -17.80
CA ILE A 63 5.61 -8.34 -17.67
C ILE A 63 5.42 -7.58 -18.99
N LYS A 64 6.51 -7.10 -19.59
CA LYS A 64 6.52 -6.44 -20.89
C LYS A 64 5.91 -7.32 -21.95
N ASN A 65 6.35 -8.57 -22.07
CA ASN A 65 5.82 -9.50 -23.06
C ASN A 65 4.33 -9.79 -22.86
N GLU A 66 3.86 -9.97 -21.62
CA GLU A 66 2.44 -10.17 -21.32
C GLU A 66 1.60 -8.95 -21.72
N ILE A 67 2.04 -7.75 -21.34
CA ILE A 67 1.34 -6.50 -21.66
C ILE A 67 1.30 -6.27 -23.18
N LEU A 68 2.41 -6.46 -23.88
CA LEU A 68 2.49 -6.23 -25.32
C LEU A 68 1.63 -7.24 -26.10
N LYS A 69 1.68 -8.52 -25.70
CA LYS A 69 0.85 -9.57 -26.31
C LYS A 69 -0.65 -9.28 -26.13
N ASP A 70 -1.05 -8.88 -24.93
CA ASP A 70 -2.43 -8.48 -24.66
C ASP A 70 -2.84 -7.23 -25.47
N ASN A 71 -1.96 -6.23 -25.55
CA ASN A 71 -2.21 -5.01 -26.31
C ASN A 71 -2.39 -5.26 -27.82
N GLU A 72 -1.61 -6.19 -28.37
CA GLU A 72 -1.69 -6.58 -29.77
C GLU A 72 -2.99 -7.34 -30.07
N TYR A 73 -3.36 -8.29 -29.20
CA TYR A 73 -4.57 -9.09 -29.37
C TYR A 73 -5.84 -8.22 -29.41
N TYR A 74 -5.94 -7.21 -28.56
CA TYR A 74 -7.11 -6.34 -28.45
C TYR A 74 -6.95 -4.95 -29.10
N LYS A 75 -6.00 -4.80 -30.04
CA LYS A 75 -5.60 -3.50 -30.62
C LYS A 75 -6.77 -2.67 -31.20
N ASN A 76 -7.85 -3.33 -31.62
CA ASN A 76 -9.00 -2.71 -32.30
C ASN A 76 -10.32 -2.84 -31.53
N GLU A 77 -10.29 -3.29 -30.27
CA GLU A 77 -11.50 -3.51 -29.49
C GLU A 77 -11.74 -2.41 -28.45
N ASP A 78 -13.02 -2.04 -28.27
CA ASP A 78 -13.45 -1.23 -27.13
C ASP A 78 -13.44 -2.08 -25.85
N ARG A 79 -12.26 -2.17 -25.23
CA ARG A 79 -12.03 -2.99 -24.04
C ARG A 79 -12.63 -2.37 -22.78
N LYS A 80 -13.25 -3.17 -21.93
CA LYS A 80 -13.47 -2.82 -20.51
C LYS A 80 -12.23 -3.18 -19.68
N SER A 81 -12.17 -2.78 -18.41
CA SER A 81 -11.10 -3.23 -17.51
C SER A 81 -11.21 -4.74 -17.23
N TYR A 82 -10.08 -5.46 -17.22
CA TYR A 82 -10.02 -6.91 -16.96
C TYR A 82 -8.64 -7.34 -16.43
N TRP A 83 -8.54 -8.57 -15.92
CA TRP A 83 -7.29 -9.20 -15.50
C TRP A 83 -6.56 -9.83 -16.68
N VAL A 84 -5.30 -9.44 -16.89
CA VAL A 84 -4.49 -9.84 -18.05
C VAL A 84 -3.81 -11.19 -17.83
N SER A 85 -3.31 -11.43 -16.62
CA SER A 85 -2.60 -12.66 -16.28
C SER A 85 -2.95 -13.20 -14.91
N GLU A 86 -2.64 -14.49 -14.70
CA GLU A 86 -2.72 -15.13 -13.40
C GLU A 86 -1.79 -14.48 -12.38
N ASP A 87 -2.10 -14.67 -11.10
CA ASP A 87 -1.38 -14.08 -9.97
C ASP A 87 0.13 -14.38 -10.05
N GLY A 88 0.93 -13.34 -10.29
CA GLY A 88 2.37 -13.35 -10.14
C GLY A 88 2.76 -13.57 -8.67
N LYS A 89 3.97 -14.08 -8.42
CA LYS A 89 4.44 -14.35 -7.06
C LYS A 89 5.86 -13.86 -6.82
N VAL A 90 6.10 -13.35 -5.62
CA VAL A 90 7.43 -12.99 -5.10
C VAL A 90 7.61 -13.61 -3.72
N SER A 91 8.78 -14.23 -3.50
CA SER A 91 9.17 -14.68 -2.18
C SER A 91 10.12 -13.65 -1.55
N TYR A 92 9.78 -13.17 -0.36
CA TYR A 92 10.57 -12.17 0.37
C TYR A 92 10.47 -12.43 1.87
N ASN A 93 11.62 -12.45 2.57
CA ASN A 93 11.72 -12.77 4.00
C ASN A 93 10.94 -14.03 4.41
N GLY A 94 11.02 -15.10 3.60
CA GLY A 94 10.35 -16.38 3.87
C GLY A 94 8.84 -16.40 3.59
N ASN A 95 8.24 -15.27 3.22
CA ASN A 95 6.83 -15.16 2.87
C ASN A 95 6.63 -15.11 1.35
N THR A 96 5.49 -15.61 0.88
CA THR A 96 5.09 -15.51 -0.54
C THR A 96 4.01 -14.46 -0.69
N TYR A 97 4.24 -13.50 -1.58
CA TYR A 97 3.32 -12.42 -1.91
C TYR A 97 2.85 -12.59 -3.35
N TYR A 98 1.61 -12.18 -3.59
CA TYR A 98 0.96 -12.31 -4.88
C TYR A 98 0.75 -10.94 -5.51
N LEU A 99 0.84 -10.87 -6.83
CA LEU A 99 0.64 -9.67 -7.61
C LEU A 99 -0.24 -9.96 -8.81
N LYS A 100 -1.02 -8.99 -9.27
CA LYS A 100 -1.94 -9.16 -10.40
C LYS A 100 -1.73 -8.08 -11.43
N ILE A 101 -1.90 -8.44 -12.70
CA ILE A 101 -1.85 -7.48 -13.81
C ILE A 101 -3.26 -7.30 -14.36
N ALA A 102 -3.71 -6.05 -14.43
CA ALA A 102 -5.00 -5.68 -15.00
C ALA A 102 -4.81 -4.67 -16.13
N TYR A 103 -5.59 -4.83 -17.19
CA TYR A 103 -5.88 -3.74 -18.11
C TYR A 103 -6.93 -2.83 -17.48
N VAL A 104 -6.69 -1.52 -17.52
CA VAL A 104 -7.57 -0.51 -16.92
C VAL A 104 -7.96 0.49 -17.98
N LYS A 105 -9.27 0.57 -18.24
CA LYS A 105 -9.89 1.63 -19.01
C LYS A 105 -10.67 2.56 -18.09
N ARG A 106 -10.33 3.85 -18.11
CA ARG A 106 -10.96 4.89 -17.30
C ARG A 106 -11.50 5.98 -18.19
N ASN A 107 -12.81 6.22 -18.12
CA ASN A 107 -13.43 7.30 -18.89
C ASN A 107 -13.29 8.67 -18.20
N ASP A 108 -12.98 8.68 -16.89
CA ASP A 108 -12.89 9.85 -16.04
C ASP A 108 -11.51 10.52 -16.04
N ASP A 109 -10.44 9.76 -16.28
CA ASP A 109 -9.08 10.28 -16.42
C ASP A 109 -8.41 9.72 -17.69
N PRO A 110 -8.40 10.50 -18.80
CA PRO A 110 -7.79 10.07 -20.06
C PRO A 110 -6.29 9.78 -19.95
N LYS A 111 -5.58 10.37 -18.97
CA LYS A 111 -4.14 10.12 -18.78
C LYS A 111 -3.89 8.74 -18.18
N LEU A 112 -4.84 8.24 -17.40
CA LEU A 112 -4.84 6.90 -16.79
C LEU A 112 -5.79 5.94 -17.53
N SER A 113 -6.26 6.29 -18.72
CA SER A 113 -6.97 5.39 -19.62
C SER A 113 -6.00 4.63 -20.50
N ASP A 114 -6.40 3.39 -20.83
CA ASP A 114 -5.66 2.45 -21.66
C ASP A 114 -4.26 2.17 -21.11
N VAL A 115 -4.25 1.80 -19.82
CA VAL A 115 -3.04 1.50 -19.06
C VAL A 115 -3.12 0.09 -18.48
N TYR A 116 -1.95 -0.43 -18.09
CA TYR A 116 -1.80 -1.70 -17.41
C TYR A 116 -1.40 -1.42 -15.96
N ARG A 117 -2.15 -1.97 -15.01
CA ARG A 117 -1.88 -1.84 -13.58
C ARG A 117 -1.36 -3.15 -13.05
N ILE A 118 -0.21 -3.10 -12.38
CA ILE A 118 0.30 -4.21 -11.58
C ILE A 118 0.06 -3.85 -10.12
N GLU A 119 -0.61 -4.71 -9.37
CA GLU A 119 -0.92 -4.46 -7.96
C GLU A 119 -0.50 -5.63 -7.09
N THR A 120 -0.01 -5.34 -5.88
CA THR A 120 0.20 -6.35 -4.85
C THR A 120 -1.13 -6.72 -4.22
N SER A 121 -1.26 -7.99 -3.82
CA SER A 121 -2.26 -8.37 -2.82
C SER A 121 -2.07 -7.55 -1.53
N LYS A 122 -3.11 -7.52 -0.70
CA LYS A 122 -3.08 -6.84 0.61
C LYS A 122 -1.96 -7.41 1.47
N ILE A 123 -1.13 -6.52 2.00
CA ILE A 123 -0.02 -6.83 2.89
C ILE A 123 -0.40 -6.38 4.30
N ASN A 124 -0.32 -7.30 5.24
CA ASN A 124 -0.68 -7.07 6.63
C ASN A 124 0.57 -7.03 7.50
N VAL A 125 0.67 -6.02 8.35
CA VAL A 125 1.67 -5.92 9.42
C VAL A 125 0.96 -5.45 10.68
N GLY A 126 0.88 -6.31 11.70
CA GLY A 126 -0.03 -6.09 12.83
C GLY A 126 -1.47 -5.92 12.33
N ASP A 127 -2.15 -4.88 12.81
CA ASP A 127 -3.51 -4.52 12.39
C ASP A 127 -3.55 -3.59 11.17
N SER A 128 -2.39 -3.25 10.61
CA SER A 128 -2.30 -2.37 9.43
C SER A 128 -2.27 -3.16 8.13
N VAL A 129 -2.95 -2.61 7.12
CA VAL A 129 -3.04 -3.17 5.77
C VAL A 129 -2.54 -2.16 4.77
N ALA A 130 -1.71 -2.59 3.83
CA ALA A 130 -1.25 -1.77 2.72
C ALA A 130 -1.25 -2.55 1.39
N SER A 131 -1.23 -1.82 0.29
CA SER A 131 -0.98 -2.37 -1.05
C SER A 131 -0.27 -1.36 -1.93
N ALA A 132 0.50 -1.87 -2.90
CA ALA A 132 1.21 -1.05 -3.86
C ALA A 132 0.79 -1.40 -5.28
N GLN A 133 0.80 -0.39 -6.15
CA GLN A 133 0.50 -0.56 -7.57
C GLN A 133 1.45 0.25 -8.46
N ALA A 134 1.78 -0.31 -9.62
CA ALA A 134 2.51 0.35 -10.68
C ALA A 134 1.62 0.46 -11.93
N ILE A 135 1.69 1.60 -12.60
CA ILE A 135 0.93 1.86 -13.82
C ILE A 135 1.89 1.92 -14.99
N PHE A 136 1.63 1.10 -16.01
CA PHE A 136 2.38 1.03 -17.25
C PHE A 136 1.52 1.46 -18.43
N LYS A 137 2.13 2.15 -19.38
CA LYS A 137 1.50 2.50 -20.66
C LYS A 137 2.32 1.94 -21.80
N VAL A 138 1.65 1.38 -22.79
CA VAL A 138 2.29 0.93 -24.02
C VAL A 138 2.62 2.17 -24.86
N ILE A 139 3.87 2.26 -25.31
CA ILE A 139 4.42 3.34 -26.11
C ILE A 139 5.12 2.78 -27.34
N ASP A 140 5.39 3.62 -28.32
CA ASP A 140 6.29 3.26 -29.42
C ASP A 140 7.74 3.20 -28.92
N SER A 141 8.47 2.19 -29.36
CA SER A 141 9.88 1.99 -29.01
C SER A 141 10.72 3.12 -29.57
N LYS A 142 11.63 3.63 -28.76
CA LYS A 142 12.59 4.67 -29.18
C LYS A 142 13.76 4.11 -29.98
N GLU A 143 14.04 2.82 -29.84
CA GLU A 143 15.24 2.19 -30.40
C GLU A 143 14.99 1.50 -31.74
N GLN A 144 13.76 1.06 -32.00
CA GLN A 144 13.41 0.33 -33.22
C GLN A 144 12.08 0.86 -33.78
N LEU A 145 12.10 1.32 -35.03
CA LEU A 145 10.89 1.68 -35.76
C LEU A 145 9.90 0.51 -35.74
N ASP A 146 8.62 0.82 -35.54
CA ASP A 146 7.48 -0.12 -35.54
C ASP A 146 7.45 -1.18 -34.43
N LYS A 147 8.33 -1.11 -33.41
CA LYS A 147 8.18 -1.91 -32.19
C LYS A 147 7.52 -1.12 -31.07
N LYS A 148 6.73 -1.81 -30.25
CA LYS A 148 6.15 -1.25 -29.03
C LYS A 148 7.01 -1.58 -27.80
N ASP A 149 6.94 -0.71 -26.80
CA ASP A 149 7.54 -0.89 -25.48
C ASP A 149 6.55 -0.49 -24.38
N ILE A 150 6.90 -0.75 -23.12
CA ILE A 150 6.13 -0.30 -21.95
C ILE A 150 6.89 0.81 -21.22
N LYS A 151 6.14 1.76 -20.69
CA LYS A 151 6.68 2.85 -19.85
C LYS A 151 5.98 2.87 -18.52
N LEU A 152 6.76 2.87 -17.44
CA LEU A 152 6.24 3.15 -16.10
C LEU A 152 5.78 4.62 -16.02
N MET A 153 4.51 4.82 -15.71
CA MET A 153 3.88 6.13 -15.62
C MET A 153 3.85 6.63 -14.17
N ALA A 154 3.51 5.75 -13.24
CA ALA A 154 3.39 6.08 -11.82
C ALA A 154 3.48 4.82 -10.94
N LYS A 155 3.86 5.03 -9.69
CA LYS A 155 3.76 4.04 -8.61
C LYS A 155 3.00 4.68 -7.45
N TYR A 156 2.14 3.90 -6.81
CA TYR A 156 1.37 4.32 -5.65
C TYR A 156 1.41 3.23 -4.59
N THR A 157 1.46 3.66 -3.34
CA THR A 157 1.33 2.80 -2.17
C THR A 157 0.28 3.42 -1.28
N TYR A 158 -0.67 2.62 -0.79
CA TYR A 158 -1.75 3.06 0.07
C TYR A 158 -1.89 2.13 1.25
#